data_AF-A0A941CAJ3-F1
#
_entry.id   AF-A0A941CAJ3-F1
#
_cell.length_a   1.000
_cell.length_b   1.000
_cell.length_c   1.000
_cell.angle_alpha   90.00
_cell.angle_beta   90.00
_cell.angle_gamma   90.00
#
_symmetry.space_group_name_H-M   'P 1'
#
loop_
_entity.id
_entity.type
_entity.pdbx_description
1 polymer ?
#
loop_
_entity_poly.entity_id
_entity_poly.type
_entity_poly.pdbx_seq_one_letter_code
_entity_poly.pdbx_strand_id
1 'polypeptide(L)'
;MFLTNHPATNHTQTIVQHIKNQESMLNIFKTKRKKITDDTLGTLTFKKSNRIDESYWNVDLKINSITELVEFYIYNNVDGINDKQKQLILLIESKYPELIGSLQSFLNEQIRKLDSDHSSISIEKDLDISFINIPQDPTELNKWEINYIEKKGFTSYGIEIENWNPIDLGVSA
;
A
#
# COMPACT_ATOMS: atom_id res chain seq x y z
N MET A 1 23.94 -67.82 -34.85
CA MET A 1 24.44 -66.70 -34.04
C MET A 1 23.62 -65.47 -34.40
N PHE A 2 22.62 -65.13 -33.60
CA PHE A 2 21.86 -63.87 -33.73
C PHE A 2 21.55 -63.37 -32.31
N LEU A 3 22.12 -62.22 -31.96
CA LEU A 3 21.87 -61.50 -30.71
C LEU A 3 20.57 -60.71 -30.85
N THR A 4 19.69 -60.84 -29.86
CA THR A 4 18.48 -60.00 -29.70
C THR A 4 18.88 -58.63 -29.15
N ASN A 5 18.59 -57.56 -29.88
CA ASN A 5 18.60 -56.20 -29.32
C ASN A 5 17.24 -55.90 -28.67
N HIS A 6 17.27 -55.64 -27.36
CA HIS A 6 16.19 -54.95 -26.64
C HIS A 6 16.15 -53.47 -27.03
N PRO A 7 14.98 -52.85 -27.27
CA PRO A 7 14.86 -51.40 -27.28
C PRO A 7 14.53 -50.89 -25.87
N ALA A 8 15.50 -50.21 -25.27
CA ALA A 8 15.32 -49.39 -24.07
C ALA A 8 14.80 -48.00 -24.45
N THR A 9 13.51 -47.85 -24.70
CA THR A 9 12.94 -46.53 -25.06
C THR A 9 11.49 -46.38 -24.61
N ASN A 10 11.24 -46.37 -23.29
CA ASN A 10 9.93 -45.92 -22.77
C ASN A 10 10.02 -45.11 -21.45
N HIS A 11 11.12 -45.16 -20.70
CA HIS A 11 11.19 -44.46 -19.42
C HIS A 11 11.59 -42.97 -19.52
N THR A 12 12.36 -42.57 -20.54
CA THR A 12 12.87 -41.20 -20.65
C THR A 12 11.81 -40.20 -21.10
N GLN A 13 10.87 -40.60 -21.95
CA GLN A 13 9.81 -39.71 -22.45
C GLN A 13 8.81 -39.35 -21.34
N THR A 14 8.50 -40.27 -20.44
CA THR A 14 7.56 -40.04 -19.32
C THR A 14 8.13 -39.05 -18.30
N ILE A 15 9.44 -39.11 -18.02
CA ILE A 15 10.11 -38.21 -17.07
C ILE A 15 10.19 -36.78 -17.61
N VAL A 16 10.51 -36.60 -18.90
CA VAL A 16 10.58 -35.28 -19.53
C VAL A 16 9.19 -34.61 -19.60
N GLN A 17 8.13 -35.37 -19.84
CA GLN A 17 6.76 -34.84 -19.85
C GLN A 17 6.29 -34.46 -18.43
N HIS A 18 6.69 -35.23 -17.42
CA HIS A 18 6.36 -34.94 -16.02
C HIS A 18 7.06 -33.68 -15.50
N ILE A 19 8.34 -33.47 -15.86
CA ILE A 19 9.11 -32.26 -15.50
C ILE A 19 8.55 -31.01 -16.20
N LYS A 20 8.21 -31.10 -17.50
CA LYS A 20 7.57 -29.98 -18.22
C LYS A 20 6.21 -29.59 -17.64
N ASN A 21 5.43 -30.56 -17.15
CA ASN A 21 4.17 -30.29 -16.48
C ASN A 21 4.37 -29.65 -15.09
N GLN A 22 5.45 -29.99 -14.38
CA GLN A 22 5.78 -29.35 -13.10
C GLN A 22 6.30 -27.92 -13.26
N GLU A 23 7.15 -27.64 -14.26
CA GLU A 23 7.55 -26.27 -14.62
C GLU A 23 6.38 -25.43 -15.15
N SER A 24 5.49 -26.05 -15.92
CA SER A 24 4.22 -25.45 -16.36
C SER A 24 3.35 -25.08 -15.16
N MET A 25 3.18 -25.98 -14.18
CA MET A 25 2.39 -25.75 -12.96
C MET A 25 3.01 -24.68 -12.04
N LEU A 26 4.34 -24.59 -11.96
CA LEU A 26 5.03 -23.50 -11.24
C LEU A 26 4.80 -22.11 -11.90
N ASN A 27 4.55 -22.07 -13.21
CA ASN A 27 4.27 -20.83 -13.95
C ASN A 27 2.80 -20.38 -13.87
N ILE A 28 1.86 -21.21 -13.39
CA ILE A 28 0.43 -20.86 -13.29
C ILE A 28 0.15 -19.92 -12.10
N PHE A 29 1.06 -19.84 -11.11
CA PHE A 29 0.82 -19.08 -9.88
C PHE A 29 1.45 -17.68 -9.84
N LYS A 30 2.02 -17.18 -10.94
CA LYS A 30 2.40 -15.76 -11.07
C LYS A 30 1.38 -15.03 -11.94
N THR A 31 0.14 -14.92 -11.46
CA THR A 31 -0.84 -14.00 -12.05
C THR A 31 -0.17 -12.62 -12.09
N LYS A 32 0.13 -12.11 -13.29
CA LYS A 32 0.70 -10.77 -13.44
C LYS A 32 -0.24 -9.80 -12.72
N ARG A 33 0.26 -9.10 -11.69
CA ARG A 33 -0.53 -8.07 -10.99
C ARG A 33 -1.02 -7.06 -12.04
N LYS A 34 -2.31 -6.74 -12.01
CA LYS A 34 -2.88 -5.73 -12.92
C LYS A 34 -2.19 -4.39 -12.64
N LYS A 35 -1.82 -3.67 -13.70
CA LYS A 35 -1.19 -2.36 -13.62
C LYS A 35 -1.90 -1.40 -14.56
N ILE A 36 -1.97 -0.14 -14.19
CA ILE A 36 -2.36 0.98 -15.07
C ILE A 36 -1.26 2.03 -15.00
N THR A 37 -1.07 2.75 -16.11
CA THR A 37 -0.15 3.89 -16.16
C THR A 37 -1.00 5.14 -16.23
N ASP A 38 -0.75 6.08 -15.34
CA ASP A 38 -1.35 7.41 -15.30
C ASP A 38 -0.23 8.43 -15.55
N ASP A 39 -0.48 9.41 -16.42
CA ASP A 39 0.54 10.39 -16.82
C ASP A 39 0.97 11.31 -15.66
N THR A 40 0.16 11.40 -14.60
CA THR A 40 0.43 12.25 -13.44
C THR A 40 0.94 11.44 -12.25
N LEU A 41 0.29 10.32 -11.94
CA LEU A 41 0.60 9.50 -10.76
C LEU A 41 1.65 8.42 -11.06
N GLY A 42 1.95 8.14 -12.33
CA GLY A 42 2.87 7.08 -12.72
C GLY A 42 2.22 5.69 -12.78
N THR A 43 2.93 4.65 -12.33
CA THR A 43 2.43 3.27 -12.44
C THR A 43 1.69 2.84 -11.19
N LEU A 44 0.38 2.59 -11.32
CA LEU A 44 -0.43 2.04 -10.25
C LEU A 44 -0.48 0.51 -10.38
N THR A 45 -0.32 -0.19 -9.25
CA THR A 45 -0.41 -1.66 -9.18
C THR A 45 -1.62 -2.08 -8.36
N PHE A 46 -2.48 -2.92 -8.93
CA PHE A 46 -3.64 -3.46 -8.24
C PHE A 46 -3.21 -4.53 -7.22
N LYS A 47 -3.73 -4.41 -6.00
CA LYS A 47 -3.55 -5.35 -4.89
C LYS A 47 -4.94 -5.77 -4.40
N LYS A 48 -5.14 -7.08 -4.20
CA LYS A 48 -6.27 -7.61 -3.43
C LYS A 48 -5.86 -7.68 -1.97
N SER A 49 -6.66 -7.13 -1.08
CA SER A 49 -6.48 -7.30 0.36
C SER A 49 -6.79 -8.75 0.74
N ASN A 50 -6.21 -9.20 1.86
CA ASN A 50 -6.61 -10.46 2.50
C ASN A 50 -7.90 -10.29 3.33
N ARG A 51 -8.35 -9.05 3.54
CA ARG A 51 -9.66 -8.74 4.11
C ARG A 51 -10.73 -8.94 3.03
N ILE A 52 -11.85 -9.55 3.42
CA ILE A 52 -12.95 -9.88 2.51
C ILE A 52 -13.39 -8.60 1.77
N ASP A 53 -13.41 -8.67 0.44
CA ASP A 53 -13.91 -7.66 -0.49
C ASP A 53 -13.18 -6.30 -0.53
N GLU A 54 -12.00 -6.20 0.09
CA GLU A 54 -11.16 -5.00 -0.06
C GLU A 54 -10.13 -5.18 -1.18
N SER A 55 -10.12 -4.27 -2.13
CA SER A 55 -9.05 -4.13 -3.11
C SER A 55 -8.62 -2.68 -3.22
N TYR A 56 -7.38 -2.47 -3.63
CA TYR A 56 -6.83 -1.14 -3.79
C TYR A 56 -5.80 -1.09 -4.91
N TRP A 57 -5.63 0.11 -5.44
CA TRP A 57 -4.50 0.47 -6.27
C TRP A 57 -3.41 1.08 -5.40
N ASN A 58 -2.18 0.67 -5.64
CA ASN A 58 -1.01 1.18 -4.94
C ASN A 58 -0.10 1.95 -5.88
N VAL A 59 0.38 3.10 -5.41
CA VAL A 59 1.31 3.97 -6.10
C VAL A 59 2.24 4.63 -5.09
N ASP A 60 3.50 4.79 -5.46
CA ASP A 60 4.51 5.41 -4.62
C ASP A 60 4.79 6.81 -5.19
N LEU A 61 4.53 7.85 -4.39
CA LEU A 61 4.63 9.23 -4.81
C LEU A 61 5.59 10.02 -3.93
N LYS A 62 6.28 10.98 -4.55
CA LYS A 62 7.12 11.93 -3.84
C LYS A 62 6.26 13.08 -3.36
N ILE A 63 6.20 13.31 -2.05
CA ILE A 63 5.63 14.54 -1.48
C ILE A 63 6.79 15.49 -1.21
N ASN A 64 6.69 16.74 -1.67
CA ASN A 64 7.82 17.68 -1.69
C ASN A 64 8.48 17.93 -0.32
N SER A 65 7.74 17.84 0.78
CA SER A 65 8.25 18.00 2.15
C SER A 65 8.75 16.71 2.81
N ILE A 66 8.66 15.56 2.13
CA ILE A 66 9.04 14.25 2.66
C ILE A 66 10.22 13.73 1.86
N THR A 67 11.26 13.24 2.54
CA THR A 67 12.48 12.73 1.89
C THR A 67 12.23 11.41 1.15
N GLU A 68 11.36 10.56 1.66
CA GLU A 68 11.06 9.24 1.10
C GLU A 68 9.85 9.26 0.16
N LEU A 69 9.67 8.17 -0.58
CA LEU A 69 8.44 7.94 -1.32
C LEU A 69 7.35 7.51 -0.35
N VAL A 70 6.15 8.04 -0.55
CA VAL A 70 4.96 7.70 0.25
C VAL A 70 4.10 6.74 -0.53
N GLU A 71 3.76 5.61 0.08
CA GLU A 71 2.79 4.68 -0.48
C GLU A 71 1.37 5.22 -0.35
N PHE A 72 0.64 5.29 -1.45
CA PHE A 72 -0.79 5.56 -1.46
C PHE A 72 -1.55 4.26 -1.69
N TYR A 73 -2.55 4.00 -0.85
CA TYR A 73 -3.52 2.92 -0.98
C TYR A 73 -4.87 3.49 -1.38
N ILE A 74 -5.21 3.32 -2.66
CA ILE A 74 -6.38 3.91 -3.28
C ILE A 74 -7.45 2.84 -3.40
N TYR A 75 -8.36 2.81 -2.44
CA TYR A 75 -9.42 1.80 -2.40
C TYR A 75 -10.31 1.93 -3.62
N ASN A 76 -10.35 0.89 -4.43
CA ASN A 76 -11.25 0.81 -5.58
C ASN A 76 -11.28 -0.64 -6.08
N ASN A 77 -12.20 -0.90 -7.00
CA ASN A 77 -12.27 -2.17 -7.69
C ASN A 77 -11.13 -2.30 -8.73
N VAL A 78 -11.15 -3.42 -9.45
CA VAL A 78 -10.14 -3.75 -10.45
C VAL A 78 -10.19 -2.83 -11.69
N ASP A 79 -11.22 -2.02 -11.87
CA ASP A 79 -11.42 -1.24 -13.11
C ASP A 79 -10.51 -0.02 -13.19
N GLY A 80 -10.08 0.51 -12.04
CA GLY A 80 -9.15 1.63 -11.97
C GLY A 80 -9.44 2.53 -10.78
N ILE A 81 -8.83 3.71 -10.79
CA ILE A 81 -9.16 4.81 -9.88
C ILE A 81 -10.04 5.83 -10.61
N ASN A 82 -10.78 6.65 -9.87
CA ASN A 82 -11.57 7.74 -10.45
C ASN A 82 -10.89 9.11 -10.33
N ASP A 83 -11.40 10.10 -11.08
CA ASP A 83 -10.82 11.45 -11.11
C ASP A 83 -10.83 12.15 -9.75
N LYS A 84 -11.85 11.90 -8.90
CA LYS A 84 -11.91 12.50 -7.56
C LYS A 84 -10.80 11.97 -6.67
N GLN A 85 -10.49 10.68 -6.75
CA GLN A 85 -9.35 10.08 -6.03
C GLN A 85 -8.03 10.69 -6.50
N LYS A 86 -7.84 10.83 -7.81
CA LYS A 86 -6.67 11.48 -8.38
C LYS A 86 -6.52 12.93 -7.90
N GLN A 87 -7.60 13.71 -7.93
CA GLN A 87 -7.60 15.08 -7.43
C GLN A 87 -7.26 15.15 -5.94
N LEU A 88 -7.83 14.26 -5.12
CA LEU A 88 -7.53 14.21 -3.69
C LEU A 88 -6.05 13.92 -3.41
N ILE A 89 -5.44 12.98 -4.14
CA ILE A 89 -4.01 12.66 -4.00
C ILE A 89 -3.14 13.89 -4.27
N LEU A 90 -3.40 14.60 -5.37
CA LEU A 90 -2.65 15.82 -5.73
C LEU A 90 -2.88 16.94 -4.71
N LEU A 91 -4.09 17.05 -4.16
CA LEU A 91 -4.39 18.01 -3.08
C LEU A 91 -3.65 17.65 -1.79
N ILE A 92 -3.55 16.37 -1.43
CA ILE A 92 -2.77 15.93 -0.27
C ILE A 92 -1.30 16.28 -0.46
N GLU A 93 -0.71 15.99 -1.61
CA GLU A 93 0.69 16.31 -1.90
C GLU A 93 0.98 17.81 -1.72
N SER A 94 0.10 18.66 -2.26
CA SER A 94 0.25 20.11 -2.17
C SER A 94 0.01 20.68 -0.76
N LYS A 95 -0.94 20.14 0.00
CA LYS A 95 -1.34 20.67 1.31
C LYS A 95 -0.57 20.08 2.49
N TYR A 96 0.05 18.92 2.34
CA TYR A 96 0.74 18.23 3.42
C TYR A 96 1.74 19.11 4.20
N PRO A 97 2.58 19.96 3.55
CA PRO A 97 3.49 20.85 4.28
C PRO A 97 2.79 21.80 5.26
N GLU A 98 1.56 22.24 4.94
CA GLU A 98 0.77 23.13 5.79
C GLU A 98 0.05 22.37 6.91
N LEU A 99 -0.22 21.08 6.72
CA LEU A 99 -0.93 20.23 7.68
C LEU A 99 -0.04 19.71 8.80
N ILE A 100 1.27 19.60 8.58
CA ILE A 100 2.15 18.88 9.51
C ILE A 100 2.08 19.39 10.96
N GLY A 101 1.94 20.71 11.14
CA GLY A 101 1.82 21.32 12.45
C GLY A 101 0.52 20.99 13.17
N SER A 102 -0.61 20.95 12.45
CA SER A 102 -1.92 20.60 13.03
C SER A 102 -1.98 19.10 13.36
N LEU A 103 -1.45 18.24 12.48
CA LEU A 103 -1.33 16.81 12.70
C LEU A 103 -0.48 16.50 13.94
N GLN A 104 0.69 17.16 14.07
CA GLN A 104 1.56 16.95 15.22
C GLN A 104 0.90 17.40 16.53
N SER A 105 0.23 18.56 16.51
CA SER A 105 -0.49 19.07 17.68
C SER A 105 -1.60 18.11 18.11
N PHE A 106 -2.41 17.66 17.15
CA PHE A 106 -3.49 16.70 17.40
C PHE A 106 -2.96 15.38 17.97
N LEU A 107 -1.95 14.79 17.33
CA LEU A 107 -1.34 13.52 17.78
C LEU A 107 -0.90 13.62 19.25
N ASN A 108 -0.15 14.66 19.59
CA ASN A 108 0.35 14.86 20.96
C ASN A 108 -0.78 15.09 21.97
N GLU A 109 -1.82 15.83 21.57
CA GLU A 109 -2.98 16.05 22.43
C GLU A 109 -3.71 14.73 22.73
N GLN A 110 -3.95 13.91 21.71
CA GLN A 110 -4.64 12.62 21.88
C GLN A 110 -3.81 11.63 22.68
N ILE A 111 -2.50 11.54 22.44
CA ILE A 111 -1.62 10.67 23.24
C ILE A 111 -1.60 11.10 24.70
N ARG A 112 -1.53 12.40 25.00
CA ARG A 112 -1.58 12.89 26.38
C ARG A 112 -2.90 12.61 27.10
N LYS A 113 -4.01 12.42 26.37
CA LYS A 113 -5.28 11.96 26.96
C LYS A 113 -5.23 10.48 27.37
N LEU A 114 -4.40 9.68 26.70
CA LEU A 114 -4.20 8.26 27.01
C LEU A 114 -3.12 8.04 28.07
N ASP A 115 -2.03 8.82 27.98
CA ASP A 115 -0.89 8.80 28.89
C ASP A 115 -0.38 10.23 29.10
N SER A 116 -0.70 10.82 30.25
CA SER A 116 -0.40 12.23 30.56
C SER A 116 1.10 12.52 30.67
N ASP A 117 1.91 11.49 30.95
CA ASP A 117 3.36 11.63 31.15
C ASP A 117 4.14 11.36 29.85
N HIS A 118 3.44 11.05 28.76
CA HIS A 118 4.05 10.74 27.47
C HIS A 118 4.84 11.94 26.93
N SER A 119 6.09 11.68 26.52
CA SER A 119 6.94 12.69 25.90
C SER A 119 6.37 13.14 24.56
N SER A 120 6.54 14.41 24.21
CA SER A 120 6.03 14.90 22.94
C SER A 120 6.73 14.24 21.74
N ILE A 121 5.93 13.82 20.77
CA ILE A 121 6.37 13.23 19.51
C ILE A 121 6.49 14.32 18.44
N SER A 122 7.60 14.34 17.71
CA SER A 122 7.78 15.15 16.51
C SER A 122 7.53 14.31 15.26
N ILE A 123 6.59 14.71 14.41
CA ILE A 123 6.29 13.98 13.16
C ILE A 123 7.54 13.88 12.29
N GLU A 124 8.24 14.98 12.07
CA GLU A 124 9.41 14.98 11.18
C GLU A 124 10.59 14.17 11.70
N LYS A 125 10.79 14.15 13.04
CA LYS A 125 11.99 13.56 13.65
C LYS A 125 11.79 12.13 14.09
N ASP A 126 10.62 11.81 14.60
CA ASP A 126 10.36 10.56 15.33
C ASP A 126 9.53 9.58 14.51
N LEU A 127 8.82 10.06 13.48
CA LEU A 127 7.91 9.26 12.67
C LEU A 127 8.32 9.22 11.20
N ASP A 128 7.97 8.13 10.53
CA ASP A 128 7.90 8.00 9.08
C ASP A 128 6.45 7.80 8.65
N ILE A 129 6.11 8.26 7.44
CA ILE A 129 4.81 7.94 6.84
C ILE A 129 4.90 6.53 6.27
N SER A 130 4.07 5.65 6.79
CA SER A 130 3.94 4.28 6.33
C SER A 130 3.12 4.24 5.03
N PHE A 131 1.92 4.82 5.04
CA PHE A 131 1.07 4.93 3.86
C PHE A 131 -0.06 5.96 4.06
N ILE A 132 -0.72 6.33 2.96
CA ILE A 132 -1.92 7.17 2.93
C ILE A 132 -3.07 6.39 2.28
N ASN A 133 -4.21 6.34 2.97
CA ASN A 133 -5.42 5.70 2.48
C ASN A 133 -6.33 6.73 1.78
N ILE A 134 -6.74 6.41 0.55
CA ILE A 134 -7.68 7.20 -0.24
C ILE A 134 -8.97 6.39 -0.41
N PRO A 135 -10.14 6.91 0.02
CA PRO A 135 -11.39 6.16 -0.06
C PRO A 135 -11.85 5.96 -1.51
N GLN A 136 -12.74 5.00 -1.73
CA GLN A 136 -13.33 4.71 -3.04
C GLN A 136 -14.12 5.89 -3.61
N ASP A 137 -14.92 6.53 -2.76
CA ASP A 137 -15.78 7.64 -3.13
C ASP A 137 -15.43 8.88 -2.29
N PRO A 138 -14.34 9.60 -2.63
CA PRO A 138 -14.04 10.88 -1.99
C PRO A 138 -15.24 11.82 -2.12
N THR A 139 -15.75 12.26 -0.97
CA THR A 139 -16.81 13.26 -0.88
C THR A 139 -16.21 14.66 -0.93
N GLU A 140 -17.06 15.69 -1.00
CA GLU A 140 -16.61 17.09 -0.85
C GLU A 140 -15.90 17.35 0.47
N LEU A 141 -16.15 16.51 1.49
CA LEU A 141 -15.51 16.60 2.79
C LEU A 141 -14.03 16.17 2.77
N ASN A 142 -13.53 15.63 1.65
CA ASN A 142 -12.14 15.17 1.51
C ASN A 142 -11.70 14.34 2.72
N LYS A 143 -12.40 13.23 2.96
CA LYS A 143 -12.07 12.30 4.04
C LYS A 143 -10.96 11.35 3.59
N TRP A 144 -9.90 11.20 4.37
CA TRP A 144 -8.76 10.31 4.10
C TRP A 144 -7.99 10.03 5.40
N GLU A 145 -6.99 9.15 5.33
CA GLU A 145 -6.22 8.74 6.51
C GLU A 145 -4.74 8.68 6.19
N ILE A 146 -3.93 9.13 7.13
CA ILE A 146 -2.47 9.04 7.09
C ILE A 146 -1.97 8.13 8.21
N ASN A 147 -1.10 7.19 7.86
CA ASN A 147 -0.53 6.24 8.80
C ASN A 147 0.94 6.56 9.01
N TYR A 148 1.31 6.82 10.25
CA TYR A 148 2.68 7.01 10.70
C TYR A 148 3.18 5.78 11.46
N ILE A 149 4.50 5.55 11.42
CA ILE A 149 5.19 4.55 12.23
C ILE A 149 6.39 5.18 12.94
N GLU A 150 6.65 4.76 14.17
CA GLU A 150 7.82 5.20 14.91
C GLU A 150 9.13 4.73 14.27
N LYS A 151 10.06 5.65 14.05
CA LYS A 151 11.41 5.37 13.54
C LYS A 151 12.22 4.44 14.43
N LYS A 152 11.97 4.49 15.74
CA LYS A 152 12.73 3.78 16.79
C LYS A 152 11.85 2.89 17.66
N GLY A 153 10.62 2.64 17.23
CA GLY A 153 9.62 1.90 18.01
C GLY A 153 8.81 0.97 17.13
N PHE A 154 7.71 0.47 17.69
CA PHE A 154 6.78 -0.44 17.01
C PHE A 154 5.37 0.14 16.94
N THR A 155 5.17 1.35 17.47
CA THR A 155 3.86 1.99 17.48
C THR A 155 3.56 2.58 16.12
N SER A 156 2.34 2.38 15.66
CA SER A 156 1.76 3.04 14.50
C SER A 156 0.59 3.93 14.90
N TYR A 157 0.50 5.08 14.22
CA TYR A 157 -0.54 6.09 14.45
C TYR A 157 -1.31 6.32 13.16
N GLY A 158 -2.57 5.91 13.13
CA GLY A 158 -3.51 6.23 12.04
C GLY A 158 -4.28 7.49 12.38
N ILE A 159 -4.12 8.55 11.60
CA ILE A 159 -4.87 9.81 11.80
C ILE A 159 -5.90 9.93 10.69
N GLU A 160 -7.18 9.93 11.07
CA GLU A 160 -8.28 10.22 10.16
C GLU A 160 -8.42 11.74 9.98
N ILE A 161 -8.56 12.20 8.74
CA ILE A 161 -8.61 13.60 8.36
C ILE A 161 -9.89 13.86 7.58
N GLU A 162 -10.61 14.90 7.95
CA GLU A 162 -11.78 15.41 7.23
C GLU A 162 -11.68 16.92 7.08
N ASN A 163 -11.93 17.42 5.88
CA ASN A 163 -11.82 18.84 5.53
C ASN A 163 -10.48 19.45 5.94
N TRP A 164 -9.40 18.68 5.80
CA TRP A 164 -8.04 19.10 6.16
C TRP A 164 -7.82 19.29 7.68
N ASN A 165 -8.71 18.77 8.52
CA ASN A 165 -8.58 18.75 9.97
C ASN A 165 -8.47 17.30 10.46
N PRO A 166 -7.55 16.98 11.38
CA PRO A 166 -7.53 15.67 12.02
C PRO A 166 -8.75 15.52 12.92
N ILE A 167 -9.44 14.38 12.83
CA ILE A 167 -10.70 14.11 13.55
C ILE A 167 -10.62 12.89 14.47
N ASP A 168 -9.77 11.91 14.17
CA ASP A 168 -9.64 10.68 14.97
C ASP A 168 -8.19 10.17 14.98
N LEU A 169 -7.84 9.43 16.04
CA LEU A 169 -6.54 8.78 16.21
C LEU A 169 -6.72 7.29 16.55
N GLY A 170 -6.27 6.43 15.65
CA GLY A 170 -5.99 5.03 15.93
C GLY A 170 -4.54 4.84 16.39
N VAL A 171 -4.34 4.05 17.45
CA VAL A 171 -3.01 3.65 17.94
C VAL A 171 -2.93 2.12 17.95
N SER A 172 -1.85 1.58 17.40
CA SER A 172 -1.52 0.15 17.43
C SER A 172 -0.06 -0.04 17.79
N ALA A 173 0.26 -1.05 18.60
CA ALA A 173 1.61 -1.41 19.05
C ALA A 173 1.78 -2.93 19.06
#